data_AF-A5JV25-F1
#
_entry.id   AF-A5JV25-F1
#
_cell.length_a   1.000
_cell.length_b   1.000
_cell.length_c   1.000
_cell.angle_alpha   90.00
_cell.angle_beta   90.00
_cell.angle_gamma   90.00
#
_symmetry.space_group_name_H-M   'P 1'
#
loop_
_entity.id
_entity.type
_entity.pdbx_description
1 polymer ?
#
loop_
_entity_poly.entity_id
_entity_poly.type
_entity_poly.pdbx_seq_one_letter_code
_entity_poly.pdbx_strand_id
1 'polypeptide(L)' 'EHGIVHNWDDMEHVWHHAFYNELKINPEDCKILLTDAPLNPSKNREKMIETMFEKFNSAGVFIPIQAVLTLYA' A
#
# COMPACT_ATOMS: atom_id res chain seq x y z
N GLU A 1 9.42 6.25 -11.49
CA GLU A 1 9.96 7.55 -11.04
C GLU A 1 8.86 8.33 -10.32
N HIS A 2 9.18 9.39 -9.56
CA HIS A 2 8.19 10.23 -8.84
C HIS A 2 7.25 9.53 -7.83
N GLY A 3 7.67 8.40 -7.26
CA GLY A 3 6.85 7.66 -6.29
C GLY A 3 5.65 6.92 -6.89
N ILE A 4 5.60 6.79 -8.23
CA ILE A 4 4.56 6.06 -8.95
C ILE A 4 5.03 4.61 -9.18
N VAL A 5 4.16 3.65 -8.85
CA VAL A 5 4.39 2.22 -9.12
C VAL A 5 4.15 1.93 -10.60
N HIS A 6 5.14 1.31 -11.26
CA HIS A 6 5.05 0.91 -12.66
C HIS A 6 5.04 -0.62 -12.84
N ASN A 7 5.68 -1.36 -11.93
CA ASN A 7 5.64 -2.82 -11.90
C ASN A 7 4.94 -3.29 -10.63
N TRP A 8 3.78 -3.92 -10.79
CA TRP A 8 2.97 -4.40 -9.67
C TRP A 8 3.46 -5.74 -9.12
N ASP A 9 4.07 -6.57 -9.97
CA ASP A 9 4.60 -7.86 -9.53
C ASP A 9 5.78 -7.67 -8.57
N ASP A 10 6.66 -6.71 -8.88
CA ASP A 10 7.75 -6.32 -7.99
C ASP A 10 7.22 -5.67 -6.70
N MET A 11 6.17 -4.85 -6.81
CA MET A 11 5.57 -4.20 -5.64
C MET A 11 4.92 -5.22 -4.69
N GLU A 12 4.30 -6.27 -5.22
CA GLU A 12 3.75 -7.38 -4.43
C GLU A 12 4.87 -8.09 -3.64
N HIS A 13 6.03 -8.30 -4.24
CA HIS A 13 7.20 -8.86 -3.53
C HIS A 13 7.68 -7.95 -2.40
N VAL A 14 7.71 -6.64 -2.62
CA VAL A 14 8.06 -5.66 -1.57
C VAL A 14 7.10 -5.73 -0.40
N TRP A 15 5.78 -5.75 -0.66
CA TRP A 15 4.79 -5.87 0.40
C TRP A 15 4.84 -7.20 1.13
N HIS A 16 5.01 -8.31 0.40
CA HIS A 16 5.18 -9.62 1.00
C HIS A 16 6.40 -9.63 1.94
N HIS A 17 7.52 -9.07 1.51
CA HIS A 17 8.71 -8.97 2.34
C HIS A 17 8.46 -8.12 3.59
N ALA A 18 7.84 -6.94 3.43
CA ALA A 18 7.53 -6.05 4.54
C ALA A 18 6.62 -6.70 5.58
N PHE A 19 5.53 -7.35 5.15
CA PHE A 19 4.57 -7.95 6.08
C PHE A 19 5.10 -9.21 6.77
N TYR A 20 5.67 -10.15 6.00
CA TYR A 20 5.98 -11.48 6.54
C TYR A 20 7.40 -11.61 7.08
N ASN A 21 8.39 -10.94 6.47
CA ASN A 21 9.78 -11.08 6.87
C ASN A 21 10.18 -10.04 7.92
N GLU A 22 9.83 -8.77 7.67
CA GLU A 22 10.24 -7.65 8.52
C GLU A 22 9.28 -7.46 9.70
N LEU A 23 8.00 -7.19 9.41
CA LEU A 23 7.00 -6.95 10.45
C LEU A 23 6.52 -8.24 11.12
N LYS A 24 6.62 -9.38 10.43
CA LYS A 24 6.21 -10.72 10.89
C LYS A 24 4.75 -10.74 11.38
N ILE A 25 3.88 -10.07 10.63
CA ILE A 25 2.44 -9.99 10.89
C ILE A 25 1.67 -10.81 9.85
N ASN A 26 0.46 -11.22 10.20
CA ASN A 26 -0.53 -11.66 9.23
C ASN A 26 -1.35 -10.43 8.76
N PRO A 27 -1.29 -10.05 7.47
CA PRO A 27 -2.05 -8.91 6.96
C PRO A 27 -3.57 -9.06 7.13
N GLU A 28 -4.09 -10.28 7.13
CA GLU A 28 -5.54 -10.55 7.28
C GLU A 28 -6.10 -10.04 8.61
N ASP A 29 -5.27 -10.03 9.66
CA ASP A 29 -5.63 -9.58 10.99
C ASP A 29 -5.41 -8.07 11.19
N CYS A 30 -4.96 -7.36 10.15
CA CYS A 30 -4.48 -5.98 10.22
C CYS A 30 -5.27 -5.03 9.32
N LYS A 31 -5.44 -3.79 9.79
CA LYS A 31 -5.81 -2.65 8.94
C LYS A 31 -4.54 -1.97 8.45
N ILE A 32 -4.40 -1.83 7.13
CA ILE A 32 -3.19 -1.31 6.49
C ILE A 32 -3.36 0.17 6.13
N LEU A 33 -2.37 0.97 6.51
CA LEU A 33 -2.22 2.36 6.07
C LEU A 33 -1.09 2.42 5.04
N LEU A 34 -1.42 2.77 3.80
CA LEU A 34 -0.43 3.06 2.76
C LEU A 34 -0.37 4.55 2.49
N THR A 35 0.66 5.02 1.79
CA THR A 35 0.74 6.44 1.40
C THR A 35 0.74 6.58 -0.10
N ASP A 36 0.11 7.65 -0.58
CA ASP A 36 0.00 7.95 -2.01
C ASP A 36 0.79 9.20 -2.39
N ALA A 37 1.31 9.20 -3.63
CA ALA A 37 1.91 10.38 -4.22
C ALA A 37 0.81 11.36 -4.68
N PRO A 38 1.01 12.70 -4.57
CA PRO A 38 -0.03 13.69 -4.89
C PRO A 38 -0.63 13.61 -6.31
N LEU A 39 0.12 13.07 -7.27
CA LEU A 39 -0.27 12.98 -8.69
C LEU A 39 -0.37 11.52 -9.18
N ASN A 40 -0.57 10.56 -8.28
CA ASN A 40 -0.74 9.17 -8.67
C ASN A 40 -2.09 8.98 -9.39
N PRO A 41 -2.13 8.33 -10.58
CA PRO A 41 -3.38 8.05 -11.26
C PRO A 41 -4.35 7.23 -10.41
N SER A 42 -5.65 7.53 -10.48
CA SER A 42 -6.68 6.81 -9.70
C SER A 42 -6.63 5.29 -9.91
N LYS A 43 -6.31 4.84 -11.13
CA LYS A 43 -6.17 3.42 -11.46
C LYS A 43 -5.06 2.72 -10.66
N ASN A 44 -3.97 3.43 -10.36
CA ASN A 44 -2.92 2.87 -9.51
C ASN A 44 -3.41 2.74 -8.07
N ARG A 45 -4.15 3.73 -7.56
CA ARG A 45 -4.76 3.63 -6.23
C ARG A 45 -5.76 2.48 -6.14
N GLU A 46 -6.59 2.30 -7.16
CA GLU A 46 -7.49 1.14 -7.28
C GLU A 46 -6.69 -0.17 -7.23
N LYS A 47 -5.58 -0.27 -7.98
CA LYS A 47 -4.74 -1.46 -7.98
C LYS A 47 -4.05 -1.72 -6.62
N MET A 48 -3.65 -0.68 -5.89
CA MET A 48 -3.15 -0.83 -4.51
C MET A 48 -4.23 -1.43 -3.61
N ILE A 49 -5.47 -0.91 -3.68
CA ILE A 49 -6.60 -1.40 -2.88
C ILE A 49 -6.93 -2.84 -3.26
N GLU A 50 -7.05 -3.14 -4.55
CA GLU A 50 -7.27 -4.49 -5.09
C GLU A 50 -6.22 -5.46 -4.56
N THR A 51 -4.94 -5.11 -4.63
CA THR A 51 -3.85 -5.98 -4.15
C THR A 51 -3.97 -6.24 -2.65
N MET A 52 -4.23 -5.20 -1.85
CA MET A 52 -4.34 -5.34 -0.39
C MET A 52 -5.54 -6.19 0.06
N PHE A 53 -6.65 -6.16 -0.68
CA PHE A 53 -7.81 -6.99 -0.37
C PHE A 53 -7.74 -8.38 -1.01
N GLU A 54 -7.44 -8.48 -2.30
CA GLU A 54 -7.52 -9.75 -3.03
C GLU A 54 -6.29 -10.64 -2.87
N LYS A 55 -5.10 -10.07 -2.66
CA LYS A 55 -3.86 -10.85 -2.45
C LYS A 55 -3.51 -11.01 -0.97
N PHE A 56 -3.71 -9.95 -0.18
CA PHE A 56 -3.32 -9.93 1.22
C PHE A 56 -4.49 -10.05 2.20
N ASN A 57 -5.74 -10.08 1.73
CA ASN A 57 -6.94 -10.28 2.56
C ASN A 57 -7.03 -9.33 3.77
N SER A 58 -6.45 -8.12 3.65
CA SER A 58 -6.36 -7.21 4.79
C SER A 58 -7.72 -6.80 5.34
N ALA A 59 -7.83 -6.65 6.66
CA ALA A 59 -9.08 -6.30 7.34
C ALA A 59 -9.59 -4.87 6.99
N GLY A 60 -8.76 -4.05 6.37
CA GLY A 60 -9.14 -2.73 5.87
C GLY A 60 -7.92 -1.96 5.37
N VAL A 61 -8.15 -1.00 4.47
CA VAL A 61 -7.08 -0.22 3.83
C VAL A 61 -7.45 1.26 3.81
N PHE A 62 -6.50 2.12 4.15
CA PHE A 62 -6.60 3.56 3.96
C PHE A 62 -5.35 4.10 3.27
N ILE A 63 -5.51 5.02 2.31
CA ILE A 63 -4.41 5.54 1.50
C ILE A 63 -4.46 7.09 1.42
N PRO A 64 -3.92 7.80 2.41
CA PRO A 64 -3.76 9.26 2.37
C PRO A 64 -2.57 9.71 1.51
N ILE A 65 -2.61 10.96 1.07
CA ILE A 65 -1.49 11.62 0.39
C ILE A 65 -0.39 11.93 1.41
N GLN A 66 0.88 11.66 1.05
CA GLN A 66 2.05 11.86 1.93
C GLN A 66 2.15 13.27 2.52
N ALA A 67 1.93 14.31 1.69
CA ALA A 67 1.99 15.71 2.14
C ALA A 67 0.94 16.03 3.21
N VAL A 68 -0.23 15.38 3.16
CA VAL A 68 -1.29 15.57 4.16
C VAL A 68 -0.88 14.95 5.49
N LEU A 69 -0.30 13.74 5.48
CA LEU A 69 0.22 13.12 6.70
C LEU A 69 1.34 13.95 7.33
N THR A 70 2.19 14.57 6.50
CA THR A 70 3.28 15.43 6.99
C THR A 70 2.75 16.66 7.73
N LEU A 71 1.60 17.20 7.32
CA LEU A 71 0.98 18.35 7.99
C LEU A 71 0.44 18.00 9.40
N TYR A 72 0.17 16.73 9.67
CA TYR A 72 -0.35 16.26 10.96
C TYR A 72 0.73 15.81 11.96
N ALA A 73 2.01 15.82 11.57
CA ALA A 73 3.15 15.41 12.40
C ALA A 73 3.75 16.59 13.18
#